data_AF-A0A8T3AL92-F1
#
_entry.id   AF-A0A8T3AL92-F1
#
_cell.length_a   1.000
_cell.length_b   1.000
_cell.length_c   1.000
_cell.angle_alpha   90.00
_cell.angle_beta   90.00
_cell.angle_gamma   90.00
#
_symmetry.space_group_name_H-M   'P 1'
#
loop_
_entity.id
_entity.type
_entity.pdbx_description
1 polymer ?
#
loop_
_entity_poly.entity_id
_entity_poly.type
_entity_poly.pdbx_seq_one_letter_code
_entity_poly.pdbx_strand_id
1 'polypeptide(L)'
;MDPTTFKLDIDELLDDFTRDNSTTLADMKRVWFAKKFSYIYEASPRSNSVFFMQSLFSHSIGHMGSSTSLSQRLGGLYCLYCLYETQPYKPRVKIYLCLGELKRLKLLVVDAKENGIRVVPALVKRMLTENMFLFGSSDSCSVTQRVDEVTKLHDKNLQIAYEKLLSNTEIEDYVHMNLGVELGLESFKKMSTEYAKAKEEAIKEASNSVGMEDLKHIAENRKLASEMVEKLVEEWDSQKESFYKQTGISNCRELALADVEGFAEVERLLDE
;
A
#
# COMPACT_ATOMS: atom_id res chain seq x y z
N MET A 1 17.36 -4.53 -0.43
CA MET A 1 17.52 -5.34 -1.66
C MET A 1 18.80 -4.88 -2.32
N ASP A 2 19.72 -5.79 -2.64
CA ASP A 2 20.90 -5.45 -3.43
C ASP A 2 20.48 -5.44 -4.92
N PRO A 3 20.47 -4.28 -5.60
CA PRO A 3 20.02 -4.20 -6.98
C PRO A 3 21.05 -4.75 -7.98
N THR A 4 22.24 -5.17 -7.55
CA THR A 4 23.34 -5.57 -8.46
C THR A 4 23.04 -6.83 -9.27
N THR A 5 22.33 -7.82 -8.72
CA THR A 5 22.04 -9.08 -9.42
C THR A 5 21.18 -8.88 -10.67
N PHE A 6 20.06 -8.16 -10.55
CA PHE A 6 19.17 -7.90 -11.68
C PHE A 6 19.81 -6.99 -12.75
N LYS A 7 20.76 -6.15 -12.34
CA LYS A 7 21.54 -5.33 -13.28
C LYS A 7 22.42 -6.19 -14.16
N LEU A 8 23.09 -7.19 -13.59
CA LEU A 8 23.88 -8.16 -14.35
C LEU A 8 23.01 -8.95 -15.33
N ASP A 9 21.80 -9.35 -14.94
CA ASP A 9 20.87 -10.04 -15.84
C ASP A 9 20.50 -9.17 -17.05
N ILE A 10 20.25 -7.87 -16.82
CA ILE A 10 19.98 -6.91 -17.91
C ILE A 10 21.24 -6.72 -18.78
N ASP A 11 22.42 -6.61 -18.17
CA ASP A 11 23.67 -6.44 -18.92
C ASP A 11 23.93 -7.66 -19.82
N GLU A 12 23.75 -8.87 -19.31
CA GLU A 12 23.88 -10.12 -20.08
C GLU A 12 22.83 -10.21 -21.22
N LEU A 13 21.60 -9.78 -20.97
CA LEU A 13 20.55 -9.71 -22.00
C LEU A 13 20.96 -8.75 -23.13
N LEU A 14 21.51 -7.60 -22.78
CA LEU A 14 21.94 -6.57 -23.74
C LEU A 14 23.19 -7.02 -24.51
N ASP A 15 24.15 -7.67 -23.85
CA ASP A 15 25.34 -8.22 -24.50
C ASP A 15 25.00 -9.30 -25.53
N ASP A 16 24.02 -10.16 -25.23
CA ASP A 16 23.51 -11.14 -26.20
C ASP A 16 22.79 -10.47 -27.37
N PHE A 17 22.07 -9.38 -27.14
CA PHE A 17 21.42 -8.60 -28.19
C PHE A 17 22.44 -7.90 -29.11
N THR A 18 23.52 -7.36 -28.53
CA THR A 18 24.54 -6.61 -29.28
C THR A 18 25.58 -7.48 -29.97
N ARG A 19 25.73 -8.75 -29.57
CA ARG A 19 26.66 -9.71 -30.19
C ARG A 19 26.52 -9.79 -31.71
N ASP A 20 25.29 -9.75 -32.22
CA ASP A 20 24.99 -9.82 -33.66
C ASP A 20 24.83 -8.43 -34.32
N ASN A 21 25.18 -7.34 -33.62
CA ASN A 21 24.86 -5.96 -34.02
C ASN A 21 23.38 -5.77 -34.35
N SER A 22 22.49 -6.44 -33.61
CA SER A 22 21.05 -6.40 -33.85
C SER A 22 20.52 -4.98 -33.60
N THR A 23 19.60 -4.54 -34.46
CA THR A 23 18.98 -3.20 -34.36
C THR A 23 17.46 -3.25 -34.31
N THR A 24 16.86 -4.43 -34.48
CA THR A 24 15.42 -4.58 -34.57
C THR A 24 14.79 -5.00 -33.24
N LEU A 25 13.55 -4.55 -33.01
CA LEU A 25 12.75 -5.00 -31.86
C LEU A 25 12.45 -6.50 -31.91
N ALA A 26 12.39 -7.10 -33.11
CA ALA A 26 12.13 -8.52 -33.27
C ALA A 26 13.29 -9.36 -32.73
N ASP A 27 14.53 -8.94 -33.00
CA ASP A 27 15.73 -9.59 -32.45
C ASP A 27 15.78 -9.47 -30.93
N MET A 28 15.44 -8.30 -30.36
CA MET A 28 15.35 -8.15 -28.90
C MET A 28 14.30 -9.11 -28.31
N LYS A 29 13.12 -9.20 -28.93
CA LYS A 29 12.10 -10.15 -28.47
C LYS A 29 12.58 -11.60 -28.55
N ARG A 30 13.31 -11.98 -29.59
CA ARG A 30 13.91 -13.32 -29.72
C ARG A 30 14.85 -13.62 -28.55
N VAL A 31 15.75 -12.70 -28.23
CA VAL A 31 16.69 -12.84 -27.10
C VAL A 31 15.93 -12.87 -25.76
N TRP A 32 14.94 -12.00 -25.59
CA TRP A 32 14.07 -11.96 -24.42
C TRP A 32 13.36 -13.30 -24.15
N PHE A 33 12.78 -13.89 -25.19
CA PHE A 33 12.14 -15.21 -25.08
C PHE A 33 13.15 -16.33 -24.84
N ALA A 34 14.30 -16.30 -25.50
CA ALA A 34 15.36 -17.31 -25.33
C ALA A 34 15.88 -17.35 -23.89
N LYS A 35 16.09 -16.20 -23.25
CA LYS A 35 16.48 -16.11 -21.83
C LYS A 35 15.32 -16.27 -20.85
N LYS A 36 14.07 -16.38 -21.34
CA LYS A 36 12.86 -16.36 -20.52
C LYS A 36 12.83 -15.17 -19.55
N PHE A 37 13.25 -14.00 -20.02
CA PHE A 37 13.57 -12.86 -19.17
C PHE A 37 12.38 -12.31 -18.38
N SER A 38 11.15 -12.61 -18.79
CA SER A 38 9.94 -12.29 -18.01
C SER A 38 9.91 -12.88 -16.60
N TYR A 39 10.70 -13.91 -16.30
CA TYR A 39 10.84 -14.44 -14.93
C TYR A 39 11.60 -13.51 -13.98
N ILE A 40 12.17 -12.39 -14.46
CA ILE A 40 12.80 -11.38 -13.62
C ILE A 40 11.87 -10.87 -12.50
N TYR A 41 10.56 -10.87 -12.75
CA TYR A 41 9.57 -10.42 -11.76
C TYR A 41 9.25 -11.46 -10.67
N GLU A 42 9.55 -12.75 -10.87
CA GLU A 42 9.38 -13.76 -9.81
C GLU A 42 10.36 -13.51 -8.65
N ALA A 43 11.49 -12.88 -8.95
CA ALA A 43 12.46 -12.44 -7.95
C ALA A 43 12.07 -11.11 -7.27
N SER A 44 10.89 -10.55 -7.56
CA SER A 44 10.45 -9.28 -6.99
C SER A 44 10.27 -9.38 -5.48
N PRO A 45 10.75 -8.38 -4.71
CA PRO A 45 10.55 -8.36 -3.26
C PRO A 45 9.07 -8.19 -2.90
N ARG A 46 8.66 -8.76 -1.76
CA ARG A 46 7.30 -8.61 -1.22
C ARG A 46 7.02 -7.18 -0.72
N SER A 47 8.06 -6.46 -0.32
CA SER A 47 8.00 -5.05 0.06
C SER A 47 8.75 -4.19 -0.95
N ASN A 48 8.28 -2.95 -1.15
CA ASN A 48 8.93 -1.97 -2.03
C ASN A 48 9.08 -2.43 -3.50
N SER A 49 8.01 -3.00 -4.08
CA SER A 49 7.96 -3.42 -5.49
C SER A 49 8.21 -2.27 -6.47
N VAL A 50 7.84 -1.05 -6.11
CA VAL A 50 8.09 0.15 -6.91
C VAL A 50 9.59 0.44 -7.01
N PHE A 51 10.37 0.31 -5.93
CA PHE A 51 11.84 0.41 -5.97
C PHE A 51 12.44 -0.57 -6.97
N PHE A 52 11.97 -1.81 -6.90
CA PHE A 52 12.45 -2.86 -7.79
C PHE A 52 12.17 -2.52 -9.25
N MET A 53 10.93 -2.17 -9.59
CA MET A 53 10.54 -1.79 -10.96
C MET A 53 11.32 -0.56 -11.46
N GLN A 54 11.41 0.50 -10.65
CA GLN A 54 12.18 1.69 -11.05
C GLN A 54 13.67 1.43 -11.17
N SER A 55 14.22 0.49 -10.39
CA SER A 55 15.63 0.08 -10.53
C SER A 55 15.89 -0.60 -11.88
N LEU A 56 14.99 -1.49 -12.32
CA LEU A 56 15.07 -2.14 -13.63
C LEU A 56 14.97 -1.11 -14.77
N PHE A 57 14.01 -0.20 -14.67
CA PHE A 57 13.84 0.87 -15.65
C PHE A 57 15.06 1.80 -15.69
N SER A 58 15.54 2.25 -14.53
CA SER A 58 16.70 3.14 -14.43
C SER A 58 17.96 2.51 -15.03
N HIS A 59 18.17 1.21 -14.82
CA HIS A 59 19.33 0.51 -15.39
C HIS A 59 19.23 0.43 -16.92
N SER A 60 18.05 0.11 -17.45
CA SER A 60 17.79 0.10 -18.90
C SER A 60 17.95 1.49 -19.53
N ILE A 61 17.53 2.54 -18.82
CA ILE A 61 17.71 3.94 -19.23
C ILE A 61 19.19 4.34 -19.24
N GLY A 62 19.98 3.82 -18.30
CA GLY A 62 21.43 3.99 -18.27
C GLY A 62 22.10 3.60 -19.60
N HIS A 63 21.70 2.46 -20.17
CA HIS A 63 22.21 1.96 -21.46
C HIS A 63 21.79 2.78 -22.68
N MET A 64 20.67 3.54 -22.60
CA MET A 64 20.28 4.46 -23.68
C MET A 64 21.20 5.69 -23.77
N GLY A 65 21.79 6.08 -22.64
CA GLY A 65 22.62 7.28 -22.49
C GLY A 65 24.12 7.06 -22.66
N SER A 66 24.56 5.80 -22.80
CA SER A 66 25.96 5.42 -22.93
C SER A 66 26.57 5.93 -24.25
N SER A 67 27.87 6.28 -24.25
CA SER A 67 28.65 6.63 -25.46
C SER A 67 28.96 5.41 -26.35
N THR A 68 28.17 4.36 -26.24
CA THR A 68 28.38 3.04 -26.84
C THR A 68 27.72 2.95 -28.22
N SER A 69 27.81 1.77 -28.85
CA SER A 69 27.25 1.50 -30.18
C SER A 69 25.75 1.78 -30.25
N LEU A 70 25.26 2.12 -31.44
CA LEU A 70 23.83 2.34 -31.69
C LEU A 70 22.98 1.12 -31.29
N SER A 71 23.49 -0.10 -31.54
CA SER A 71 22.85 -1.36 -31.12
C SER A 71 22.63 -1.42 -29.60
N GLN A 72 23.63 -1.07 -28.78
CA GLN A 72 23.47 -1.05 -27.32
C GLN A 72 22.41 -0.05 -26.87
N ARG A 73 22.44 1.17 -27.43
CA ARG A 73 21.48 2.24 -27.09
C ARG A 73 20.05 1.86 -27.46
N LEU A 74 19.87 1.20 -28.61
CA LEU A 74 18.59 0.63 -29.04
C LEU A 74 18.15 -0.53 -28.15
N GLY A 75 19.10 -1.38 -27.74
CA GLY A 75 18.87 -2.47 -26.80
C GLY A 75 18.29 -1.97 -25.48
N GLY A 76 18.87 -0.90 -24.91
CA GLY A 76 18.34 -0.27 -23.69
C GLY A 76 16.89 0.21 -23.85
N LEU A 77 16.53 0.83 -24.97
CA LEU A 77 15.17 1.27 -25.26
C LEU A 77 14.19 0.09 -25.41
N TYR A 78 14.59 -0.95 -26.16
CA TYR A 78 13.74 -2.12 -26.36
C TYR A 78 13.55 -2.92 -25.07
N CYS A 79 14.61 -3.04 -24.26
CA CYS A 79 14.55 -3.64 -22.93
C CYS A 79 13.55 -2.87 -22.04
N LEU A 80 13.65 -1.54 -22.00
CA LEU A 80 12.72 -0.69 -21.26
C LEU A 80 11.26 -0.91 -21.67
N TYR A 81 11.00 -1.00 -22.98
CA TYR A 81 9.65 -1.27 -23.49
C TYR A 81 9.15 -2.66 -23.08
N CYS A 82 9.97 -3.70 -23.23
CA CYS A 82 9.63 -5.06 -22.82
C CYS A 82 9.37 -5.16 -21.31
N LEU A 83 10.18 -4.48 -20.50
CA LEU A 83 10.01 -4.43 -19.05
C LEU A 83 8.69 -3.78 -18.62
N TYR A 84 8.21 -2.79 -19.37
CA TYR A 84 6.91 -2.19 -19.06
C TYR A 84 5.74 -3.09 -19.49
N GLU A 85 5.82 -3.70 -20.67
CA GLU A 85 4.71 -4.52 -21.19
C GLU A 85 4.54 -5.83 -20.42
N THR A 86 5.63 -6.43 -19.94
CA THR A 86 5.62 -7.74 -19.29
C THR A 86 5.44 -7.69 -17.77
N GLN A 87 5.26 -6.50 -17.19
CA GLN A 87 5.11 -6.36 -15.75
C GLN A 87 3.83 -7.06 -15.22
N PRO A 88 3.90 -7.72 -14.06
CA PRO A 88 2.75 -8.43 -13.49
C PRO A 88 1.74 -7.51 -12.78
N TYR A 89 2.10 -6.25 -12.53
CA TYR A 89 1.34 -5.32 -11.71
C TYR A 89 0.14 -4.70 -12.44
N LYS A 90 -0.99 -4.62 -11.75
CA LYS A 90 -2.20 -3.88 -12.17
C LYS A 90 -2.66 -2.97 -11.02
N PRO A 91 -2.67 -1.64 -11.17
CA PRO A 91 -2.27 -0.88 -12.37
C PRO A 91 -0.76 -0.96 -12.66
N ARG A 92 -0.41 -0.78 -13.93
CA ARG A 92 0.99 -0.81 -14.42
C ARG A 92 1.79 0.33 -13.79
N VAL A 93 3.00 0.03 -13.29
CA VAL A 93 3.95 1.03 -12.77
C VAL A 93 4.50 1.84 -13.94
N LYS A 94 4.38 3.17 -13.85
CA LYS A 94 4.89 4.10 -14.87
C LYS A 94 6.40 4.21 -14.82
N ILE A 95 7.05 4.39 -15.96
CA ILE A 95 8.49 4.60 -16.06
C ILE A 95 8.79 6.04 -15.63
N TYR A 96 9.59 6.23 -14.59
CA TYR A 96 10.09 7.55 -14.24
C TYR A 96 11.20 7.98 -15.20
N LEU A 97 11.13 9.21 -15.73
CA LEU A 97 12.11 9.75 -16.67
C LEU A 97 12.46 11.21 -16.33
N CYS A 98 13.76 11.49 -16.20
CA CYS A 98 14.28 12.84 -15.97
C CYS A 98 14.43 13.65 -17.26
N LEU A 99 14.55 14.97 -17.13
CA LEU A 99 14.75 15.87 -18.27
C LEU A 99 16.04 15.55 -19.06
N GLY A 100 17.13 15.21 -18.38
CA GLY A 100 18.38 14.79 -19.03
C GLY A 100 18.22 13.51 -19.85
N GLU A 101 17.50 12.52 -19.32
CA GLU A 101 17.23 11.23 -19.97
C GLU A 101 16.28 11.41 -21.17
N LEU A 102 15.30 12.31 -21.06
CA LEU A 102 14.42 12.66 -22.16
C LEU A 102 15.16 13.30 -23.34
N LYS A 103 16.15 14.17 -23.07
CA LYS A 103 17.03 14.73 -24.12
C LYS A 103 17.81 13.62 -24.82
N ARG A 104 18.31 12.63 -24.08
CA ARG A 104 19.03 11.47 -24.65
C ARG A 104 18.11 10.58 -25.49
N LEU A 105 16.87 10.34 -25.04
CA LEU A 105 15.86 9.62 -25.81
C LEU A 105 15.54 10.34 -27.12
N LYS A 106 15.41 11.68 -27.09
CA LYS A 106 15.23 12.49 -28.31
C LYS A 106 16.39 12.31 -29.29
N LEU A 107 17.63 12.35 -28.82
CA LEU A 107 18.81 12.13 -29.66
C LEU A 107 18.81 10.72 -30.27
N LEU A 108 18.50 9.69 -29.47
CA LEU A 108 18.39 8.31 -29.97
C LEU A 108 17.34 8.16 -31.08
N VAL A 109 16.21 8.85 -30.98
CA VAL A 109 15.17 8.84 -32.02
C VAL A 109 15.65 9.52 -33.31
N VAL A 110 16.47 10.57 -33.20
CA VAL A 110 17.09 11.23 -34.37
C VAL A 110 18.10 10.29 -35.02
N ASP A 111 19.02 9.71 -34.24
CA ASP A 111 20.03 8.76 -34.72
C ASP A 111 19.38 7.54 -35.41
N ALA A 112 18.30 7.01 -34.82
CA ALA A 112 17.56 5.88 -35.40
C ALA A 112 16.90 6.24 -36.74
N LYS A 113 16.42 7.47 -36.91
CA LYS A 113 15.86 7.95 -38.19
C LYS A 113 16.94 8.09 -39.25
N GLU A 114 18.11 8.62 -38.89
CA GLU A 114 19.26 8.74 -39.79
C GLU A 114 19.75 7.37 -40.27
N ASN A 115 19.69 6.37 -39.41
CA ASN A 115 20.03 4.98 -39.73
C ASN A 115 18.86 4.18 -40.38
N GLY A 116 17.74 4.84 -40.71
CA GLY A 116 16.61 4.21 -41.43
C GLY A 116 15.70 3.31 -40.58
N ILE A 117 15.87 3.29 -39.26
CA ILE A 117 15.10 2.44 -38.33
C ILE A 117 13.77 3.12 -37.97
N ARG A 118 12.74 2.87 -38.77
CA ARG A 118 11.40 3.48 -38.60
C ARG A 118 10.61 2.99 -37.38
N VAL A 119 11.00 1.85 -36.80
CA VAL A 119 10.31 1.23 -35.66
C VAL A 119 10.46 2.06 -34.39
N VAL A 120 11.64 2.64 -34.17
CA VAL A 120 11.97 3.38 -32.93
C VAL A 120 11.09 4.62 -32.74
N PRO A 121 10.91 5.52 -33.73
CA PRO A 121 9.98 6.64 -33.61
C PRO A 121 8.54 6.21 -33.36
N ALA A 122 8.08 5.15 -34.03
CA ALA A 122 6.71 4.63 -33.86
C ALA A 122 6.52 4.07 -32.44
N LEU A 123 7.53 3.37 -31.92
CA LEU A 123 7.54 2.83 -30.56
C LEU A 123 7.47 3.94 -29.51
N VAL A 124 8.34 4.95 -29.60
CA VAL A 124 8.35 6.07 -28.65
C VAL A 124 7.04 6.85 -28.70
N LYS A 125 6.47 7.08 -29.90
CA LYS A 125 5.15 7.71 -30.05
C LYS A 125 4.06 6.90 -29.33
N ARG A 126 4.09 5.57 -29.45
CA ARG A 126 3.17 4.68 -28.74
C ARG A 126 3.33 4.81 -27.22
N MET A 127 4.57 4.76 -26.72
CA MET A 127 4.83 4.86 -25.29
C MET A 127 4.33 6.15 -24.66
N LEU A 128 4.41 7.27 -25.40
CA LEU A 128 3.84 8.55 -24.99
C LEU A 128 2.30 8.55 -25.03
N THR A 129 1.70 7.95 -26.07
CA THR A 129 0.24 7.89 -26.23
C THR A 129 -0.41 7.05 -25.14
N GLU A 130 0.24 5.95 -24.74
CA GLU A 130 -0.23 5.05 -23.67
C GLU A 130 0.08 5.57 -22.25
N ASN A 131 0.62 6.80 -22.11
CA ASN A 131 0.94 7.43 -20.82
C ASN A 131 1.86 6.55 -19.94
N MET A 132 2.86 5.93 -20.56
CA MET A 132 3.79 5.00 -19.91
C MET A 132 4.81 5.72 -19.01
N PHE A 133 5.05 7.02 -19.24
CA PHE A 133 6.06 7.80 -18.54
C PHE A 133 5.50 8.68 -17.42
N LEU A 134 6.30 8.84 -16.37
CA LEU A 134 6.14 9.85 -15.32
C LEU A 134 7.37 10.77 -15.39
N PHE A 135 7.14 12.06 -15.67
CA PHE A 135 8.24 13.02 -15.81
C PHE A 135 8.58 13.66 -14.46
N GLY A 136 9.86 13.76 -14.15
CA GLY A 136 10.34 14.43 -12.94
C GLY A 136 11.51 15.38 -13.17
N SER A 137 11.69 16.31 -12.23
CA SER A 137 12.58 17.46 -12.35
C SER A 137 13.94 17.31 -11.64
N SER A 138 14.17 16.24 -10.89
CA SER A 138 15.42 16.08 -10.12
C SER A 138 16.52 15.43 -10.97
N ASP A 139 17.61 16.16 -11.20
CA ASP A 139 18.78 15.75 -12.00
C ASP A 139 19.92 15.13 -11.14
N SER A 140 19.73 14.84 -9.85
CA SER A 140 20.78 14.29 -8.97
C SER A 140 20.52 12.87 -8.46
N CYS A 141 21.40 11.98 -8.90
CA CYS A 141 21.42 10.53 -8.76
C CYS A 141 21.49 10.00 -7.31
N SER A 142 20.41 9.37 -6.83
CA SER A 142 20.50 8.09 -6.09
C SER A 142 19.17 7.33 -6.24
N VAL A 143 19.22 6.01 -6.41
CA VAL A 143 18.02 5.16 -6.54
C VAL A 143 17.17 5.19 -5.26
N THR A 144 17.82 5.36 -4.11
CA THR A 144 17.20 5.40 -2.78
C THR A 144 16.37 6.67 -2.58
N GLN A 145 16.94 7.84 -2.84
CA GLN A 145 16.26 9.12 -2.65
C GLN A 145 15.10 9.29 -3.64
N ARG A 146 15.26 8.77 -4.88
CA ARG A 146 14.18 8.69 -5.88
C ARG A 146 13.01 7.83 -5.44
N VAL A 147 13.27 6.75 -4.71
CA VAL A 147 12.21 5.85 -4.23
C VAL A 147 11.55 6.42 -3.00
N ASP A 148 12.28 7.08 -2.11
CA ASP A 148 11.67 7.74 -0.96
C ASP A 148 10.68 8.80 -1.41
N GLU A 149 10.98 9.57 -2.46
CA GLU A 149 10.05 10.54 -3.04
C GLU A 149 8.82 9.88 -3.68
N VAL A 150 9.01 8.80 -4.44
CA VAL A 150 7.89 8.08 -5.09
C VAL A 150 7.05 7.32 -4.07
N THR A 151 7.66 6.76 -3.03
CA THR A 151 6.97 6.08 -1.92
C THR A 151 6.19 7.10 -1.12
N LYS A 152 6.80 8.25 -0.76
CA LYS A 152 6.08 9.37 -0.12
C LYS A 152 4.90 9.86 -0.96
N LEU A 153 5.05 9.92 -2.28
CA LEU A 153 3.95 10.32 -3.16
C LEU A 153 2.85 9.25 -3.23
N HIS A 154 3.22 7.97 -3.27
CA HIS A 154 2.27 6.86 -3.24
C HIS A 154 1.53 6.79 -1.92
N ASP A 155 2.24 6.91 -0.79
CA ASP A 155 1.67 6.93 0.56
C ASP A 155 0.76 8.13 0.75
N LYS A 156 1.12 9.31 0.22
CA LYS A 156 0.21 10.47 0.17
C LYS A 156 -1.05 10.19 -0.64
N ASN A 157 -0.92 9.55 -1.80
CA ASN A 157 -2.08 9.21 -2.63
C ASN A 157 -2.96 8.14 -1.96
N LEU A 158 -2.34 7.18 -1.27
CA LEU A 158 -3.02 6.17 -0.47
C LEU A 158 -3.76 6.83 0.69
N GLN A 159 -3.12 7.75 1.40
CA GLN A 159 -3.70 8.55 2.47
C GLN A 159 -4.89 9.37 1.97
N ILE A 160 -4.76 10.06 0.84
CA ILE A 160 -5.87 10.81 0.22
C ILE A 160 -7.01 9.88 -0.18
N ALA A 161 -6.71 8.68 -0.70
CA ALA A 161 -7.74 7.69 -1.03
C ALA A 161 -8.42 7.13 0.23
N TYR A 162 -7.64 6.92 1.30
CA TYR A 162 -8.13 6.47 2.60
C TYR A 162 -9.03 7.51 3.25
N GLU A 163 -8.61 8.78 3.26
CA GLU A 163 -9.41 9.92 3.70
C GLU A 163 -10.68 10.07 2.86
N LYS A 164 -10.61 9.87 1.53
CA LYS A 164 -11.80 9.86 0.66
C LYS A 164 -12.74 8.67 0.89
N LEU A 165 -12.19 7.51 1.23
CA LEU A 165 -12.96 6.31 1.53
C LEU A 165 -13.66 6.45 2.89
N LEU A 166 -12.95 6.96 3.89
CA LEU A 166 -13.45 7.16 5.25
C LEU A 166 -14.36 8.39 5.37
N SER A 167 -14.18 9.43 4.56
CA SER A 167 -15.15 10.53 4.46
C SER A 167 -16.49 10.11 3.85
N ASN A 168 -16.61 8.87 3.39
CA ASN A 168 -17.90 8.26 3.11
C ASN A 168 -18.50 7.78 4.45
N THR A 169 -19.33 8.63 5.05
CA THR A 169 -19.83 8.52 6.43
C THR A 169 -20.41 7.14 6.74
N GLU A 170 -21.05 6.50 5.77
CA GLU A 170 -21.64 5.17 5.95
C GLU A 170 -20.60 4.09 6.29
N ILE A 171 -19.41 4.13 5.68
CA ILE A 171 -18.36 3.10 5.91
C ILE A 171 -17.66 3.34 7.25
N GLU A 172 -17.44 4.61 7.63
CA GLU A 172 -16.91 4.98 8.94
C GLU A 172 -17.83 4.47 10.07
N ASP A 173 -19.14 4.63 9.91
CA ASP A 173 -20.15 4.14 10.86
C ASP A 173 -20.10 2.59 11.01
N TYR A 174 -19.87 1.85 9.91
CA TYR A 174 -19.72 0.38 9.95
C TYR A 174 -18.38 -0.07 10.58
N VAL A 175 -17.28 0.63 10.28
CA VAL A 175 -15.95 0.28 10.79
C VAL A 175 -15.84 0.53 12.30
N HIS A 176 -16.46 1.60 12.79
CA HIS A 176 -16.51 1.90 14.22
C HIS A 176 -17.62 1.14 14.97
N MET A 177 -18.38 0.26 14.29
CA MET A 177 -19.60 -0.36 14.84
C MET A 177 -20.50 0.66 15.54
N ASN A 178 -20.65 1.84 14.96
CA ASN A 178 -21.55 2.84 15.52
C ASN A 178 -22.98 2.49 15.12
N LEU A 179 -23.52 1.44 15.75
CA LEU A 179 -24.86 0.91 15.55
C LEU A 179 -25.90 1.84 16.19
N GLY A 180 -25.93 3.10 15.77
CA GLY A 180 -27.02 4.08 15.98
C GLY A 180 -27.32 4.52 17.40
N VAL A 181 -26.98 3.75 18.44
CA VAL A 181 -27.09 4.11 19.85
C VAL A 181 -26.08 3.27 20.63
N GLU A 182 -24.98 3.86 21.07
CA GLU A 182 -24.25 3.30 22.22
C GLU A 182 -25.22 3.32 23.41
N LEU A 183 -25.84 2.18 23.71
CA LEU A 183 -26.60 2.01 24.94
C LEU A 183 -25.60 2.02 26.09
N GLY A 184 -25.27 3.21 26.60
CA GLY A 184 -24.41 3.35 27.76
C GLY A 184 -24.89 2.46 28.90
N LEU A 185 -23.96 1.88 29.67
CA LEU A 185 -24.27 0.87 30.69
C LEU A 185 -25.39 1.31 31.65
N GLU A 186 -25.39 2.60 32.02
CA GLU A 186 -26.44 3.20 32.85
C GLU A 186 -27.82 3.24 32.18
N SER A 187 -27.87 3.54 30.87
CA SER A 187 -29.13 3.52 30.10
C SER A 187 -29.68 2.09 29.95
N PHE A 188 -28.79 1.11 29.73
CA PHE A 188 -29.16 -0.31 29.69
C PHE A 188 -29.65 -0.80 31.06
N LYS A 189 -28.98 -0.40 32.15
CA LYS A 189 -29.38 -0.73 33.52
C LYS A 189 -30.76 -0.18 33.86
N LYS A 190 -31.01 1.09 33.53
CA LYS A 190 -32.32 1.72 33.69
C LYS A 190 -33.40 0.93 32.93
N MET A 191 -33.18 0.65 31.66
CA MET A 191 -34.13 -0.08 30.82
C MET A 191 -34.36 -1.52 31.29
N SER A 192 -33.32 -2.23 31.75
CA SER A 192 -33.40 -3.55 32.37
C SER A 192 -34.30 -3.53 33.63
N THR A 193 -34.15 -2.51 34.48
CA THR A 193 -35.00 -2.37 35.68
C THR A 193 -36.45 -2.00 35.37
N GLU A 194 -36.68 -1.13 34.38
CA GLU A 194 -38.01 -0.75 33.93
C GLU A 194 -38.75 -1.95 33.32
N TYR A 195 -38.04 -2.73 32.49
CA TYR A 195 -38.58 -3.97 31.92
C TYR A 195 -38.93 -5.00 33.01
N ALA A 196 -38.08 -5.16 34.03
CA ALA A 196 -38.35 -6.08 35.13
C ALA A 196 -39.63 -5.69 35.90
N LYS A 197 -39.83 -4.40 36.18
CA LYS A 197 -41.04 -3.89 36.83
C LYS A 197 -42.28 -4.10 35.97
N ALA A 198 -42.22 -3.74 34.69
CA ALA A 198 -43.33 -3.95 33.75
C ALA A 198 -43.69 -5.43 33.59
N LYS A 199 -42.69 -6.32 33.59
CA LYS A 199 -42.88 -7.77 33.56
C LYS A 199 -43.59 -8.28 34.81
N GLU A 200 -43.21 -7.83 36.01
CA GLU A 200 -43.90 -8.20 37.24
C GLU A 200 -45.36 -7.73 37.27
N GLU A 201 -45.61 -6.50 36.82
CA GLU A 201 -46.97 -5.95 36.73
C GLU A 201 -47.84 -6.74 35.74
N ALA A 202 -47.30 -7.08 34.56
CA ALA A 202 -47.99 -7.90 33.58
C ALA A 202 -48.29 -9.32 34.10
N ILE A 203 -47.37 -9.93 34.85
CA ILE A 203 -47.61 -11.25 35.47
C ILE A 203 -48.70 -11.18 36.54
N LYS A 204 -48.71 -10.11 37.36
CA LYS A 204 -49.76 -9.90 38.37
C LYS A 204 -51.13 -9.74 37.73
N GLU A 205 -51.24 -8.94 36.67
CA GLU A 205 -52.51 -8.75 35.95
C GLU A 205 -52.96 -10.05 35.25
N ALA A 206 -52.04 -10.77 34.60
CA ALA A 206 -52.34 -12.04 33.97
C ALA A 206 -52.78 -13.13 34.97
N SER A 207 -52.24 -13.11 36.19
CA SER A 207 -52.62 -14.08 37.24
C SER A 207 -54.07 -13.95 37.71
N ASN A 208 -54.73 -12.81 37.44
CA ASN A 208 -56.16 -12.63 37.71
C ASN A 208 -57.05 -13.32 36.67
N SER A 209 -56.52 -13.67 35.50
CA SER A 209 -57.29 -14.19 34.36
C SER A 209 -56.84 -15.58 33.86
N VAL A 210 -55.61 -16.00 34.15
CA VAL A 210 -54.99 -17.26 33.70
C VAL A 210 -54.45 -18.05 34.91
N GLY A 211 -54.50 -19.39 34.83
CA GLY A 211 -54.01 -20.29 35.87
C GLY A 211 -52.51 -20.12 36.16
N MET A 212 -52.13 -20.22 37.44
CA MET A 212 -50.76 -19.96 37.92
C MET A 212 -49.71 -20.95 37.40
N GLU A 213 -50.13 -22.08 36.84
CA GLU A 213 -49.26 -23.11 36.24
C GLU A 213 -48.70 -22.68 34.88
N ASP A 214 -49.48 -21.98 34.06
CA ASP A 214 -49.05 -21.45 32.75
C ASP A 214 -48.07 -20.28 32.89
N LEU A 215 -48.08 -19.60 34.04
CA LEU A 215 -47.23 -18.44 34.32
C LEU A 215 -45.85 -18.81 34.92
N LYS A 216 -45.64 -20.07 35.35
CA LYS A 216 -44.39 -20.51 35.98
C LYS A 216 -43.16 -20.31 35.09
N HIS A 217 -43.26 -20.70 33.82
CA HIS A 217 -42.14 -20.59 32.87
C HIS A 217 -41.71 -19.14 32.59
N ILE A 218 -42.60 -18.16 32.79
CA ILE A 218 -42.30 -16.73 32.62
C ILE A 218 -41.63 -16.16 33.87
N ALA A 219 -42.01 -16.66 35.05
CA ALA A 219 -41.49 -16.24 36.35
C ALA A 219 -40.12 -16.85 36.72
N GLU A 220 -39.74 -17.99 36.12
CA GLU A 220 -38.51 -18.73 36.45
C GLU A 220 -37.20 -17.96 36.14
N ASN A 221 -37.23 -16.99 35.23
CA ASN A 221 -36.02 -16.24 34.86
C ASN A 221 -35.83 -15.01 35.77
N ARG A 222 -35.18 -15.25 36.93
CA ARG A 222 -35.00 -14.25 38.01
C ARG A 222 -33.76 -13.37 37.86
N LYS A 223 -32.80 -13.74 37.00
CA LYS A 223 -31.54 -12.99 36.84
C LYS A 223 -31.77 -11.79 35.93
N LEU A 224 -31.46 -10.60 36.43
CA LEU A 224 -31.53 -9.39 35.61
C LEU A 224 -30.40 -9.40 34.58
N ALA A 225 -30.72 -9.01 33.34
CA ALA A 225 -29.72 -8.90 32.29
C ALA A 225 -28.61 -7.91 32.66
N SER A 226 -28.95 -6.83 33.37
CA SER A 226 -27.98 -5.85 33.91
C SER A 226 -26.96 -6.48 34.86
N GLU A 227 -27.38 -7.38 35.77
CA GLU A 227 -26.46 -8.03 36.71
C GLU A 227 -25.49 -9.00 36.01
N MET A 228 -25.93 -9.63 34.90
CA MET A 228 -25.05 -10.48 34.10
C MET A 228 -24.02 -9.67 33.33
N VAL A 229 -24.42 -8.51 32.79
CA VAL A 229 -23.51 -7.60 32.10
C VAL A 229 -22.49 -7.01 33.07
N GLU A 230 -22.89 -6.62 34.29
CA GLU A 230 -21.96 -6.11 35.32
C GLU A 230 -20.89 -7.14 35.67
N LYS A 231 -21.26 -8.40 35.88
CA LYS A 231 -20.29 -9.49 36.12
C LYS A 231 -19.32 -9.69 34.97
N LEU A 232 -19.80 -9.54 33.74
CA LEU A 232 -18.98 -9.70 32.55
C LEU A 232 -17.98 -8.55 32.41
N VAL A 233 -18.37 -7.33 32.79
CA VAL A 233 -17.47 -6.17 32.88
C VAL A 233 -16.40 -6.39 33.95
N GLU A 234 -16.77 -6.85 35.15
CA GLU A 234 -15.82 -7.16 36.23
C GLU A 234 -14.81 -8.24 35.85
N GLU A 235 -15.27 -9.30 35.17
CA GLU A 235 -14.41 -10.38 34.69
C GLU A 235 -13.46 -9.89 33.59
N TRP A 236 -13.96 -9.06 32.67
CA TRP A 236 -13.16 -8.44 31.62
C TRP A 236 -12.07 -7.51 32.18
N ASP A 237 -12.41 -6.65 33.13
CA ASP A 237 -11.44 -5.76 33.77
C ASP A 237 -10.37 -6.56 34.54
N SER A 238 -10.76 -7.65 35.20
CA SER A 238 -9.84 -8.57 35.86
C SER A 238 -8.87 -9.24 34.86
N GLN A 239 -9.39 -9.70 33.72
CA GLN A 239 -8.56 -10.28 32.65
C GLN A 239 -7.60 -9.24 32.06
N LYS A 240 -8.10 -8.03 31.80
CA LYS A 240 -7.32 -6.92 31.27
C LYS A 240 -6.18 -6.52 32.21
N GLU A 241 -6.45 -6.43 33.52
CA GLU A 241 -5.40 -6.20 34.52
C GLU A 241 -4.36 -7.32 34.56
N SER A 242 -4.80 -8.58 34.49
CA SER A 242 -3.89 -9.73 34.49
C SER A 242 -2.98 -9.73 33.26
N PHE A 243 -3.52 -9.34 32.11
CA PHE A 243 -2.78 -9.18 30.86
C PHE A 243 -1.74 -8.06 30.94
N TYR A 244 -2.10 -6.90 31.50
CA TYR A 244 -1.14 -5.81 31.71
C TYR A 244 -0.01 -6.20 32.66
N LYS A 245 -0.32 -6.91 33.74
CA LYS A 245 0.68 -7.44 34.68
C LYS A 245 1.63 -8.45 34.01
N GLN A 246 1.13 -9.30 33.10
CA GLN A 246 1.95 -10.27 32.36
C GLN A 246 2.82 -9.64 31.27
N THR A 247 2.35 -8.58 30.62
CA THR A 247 3.02 -7.97 29.45
C THR A 247 3.93 -6.79 29.82
N GLY A 248 3.88 -6.28 31.05
CA GLY A 248 4.69 -5.14 31.50
C GLY A 248 4.25 -3.79 30.90
N ILE A 249 3.14 -3.78 30.14
CA ILE A 249 2.53 -2.57 29.59
C ILE A 249 1.78 -1.89 30.73
N SER A 250 2.50 -1.06 31.49
CA SER A 250 1.88 -0.20 32.50
C SER A 250 0.92 0.78 31.81
N ASN A 251 -0.16 1.16 32.48
CA ASN A 251 -1.14 2.15 31.99
C ASN A 251 -0.42 3.41 31.47
N CYS A 252 -0.26 3.52 30.14
CA CYS A 252 0.26 4.71 29.47
C CYS A 252 -0.77 5.84 29.53
N ARG A 253 -1.02 6.38 30.73
CA ARG A 253 -1.73 7.63 30.93
C ARG A 253 -0.85 8.71 31.56
N GLU A 254 0.29 8.35 32.14
CA GLU A 254 1.27 9.31 32.69
C GLU A 254 2.37 9.74 31.69
N LEU A 255 2.58 9.03 30.58
CA LEU A 255 3.58 9.41 29.57
C LEU A 255 3.16 10.57 28.64
N ALA A 256 1.92 11.07 28.74
CA ALA A 256 1.43 12.15 27.88
C ALA A 256 1.82 13.57 28.35
N LEU A 257 2.45 13.72 29.51
CA LEU A 257 2.84 15.05 30.05
C LEU A 257 4.36 15.25 30.21
N ALA A 258 5.18 14.24 29.95
CA ALA A 258 6.62 14.31 30.22
C ALA A 258 7.52 14.60 29.01
N ASP A 259 6.98 14.71 27.79
CA ASP A 259 7.81 14.68 26.57
C ASP A 259 7.81 15.99 25.74
N VAL A 260 7.37 17.11 26.33
CA VAL A 260 7.42 18.42 25.65
C VAL A 260 8.78 19.11 25.85
N GLU A 261 9.48 18.87 26.96
CA GLU A 261 10.81 19.44 27.23
C GLU A 261 11.94 18.71 26.47
N GLY A 262 11.84 17.39 26.30
CA GLY A 262 12.85 16.59 25.60
C GLY A 262 12.96 16.93 24.11
N PHE A 263 11.84 17.26 23.47
CA PHE A 263 11.83 17.67 22.05
C PHE A 263 12.45 19.05 21.82
N ALA A 264 12.29 19.99 22.76
CA ALA A 264 12.87 21.33 22.65
C ALA A 264 14.40 21.34 22.77
N GLU A 265 14.98 20.43 23.55
CA GLU A 265 16.44 20.26 23.68
C GLU A 265 17.07 19.73 22.37
N VAL A 266 16.36 18.81 21.69
CA VAL A 266 16.81 18.22 20.41
C VAL A 266 16.72 19.22 19.27
N GLU A 267 15.69 20.07 19.25
CA GLU A 267 15.52 21.11 18.23
C GLU A 267 16.61 22.20 18.35
N ARG A 268 17.02 22.55 19.57
CA ARG A 268 18.11 23.51 19.82
C ARG A 268 19.51 23.01 19.43
N LEU A 269 19.73 21.69 19.44
CA LEU A 269 21.01 21.07 19.07
C LEU A 269 21.16 20.88 17.55
N LEU A 270 20.09 21.08 16.78
CA LEU A 270 20.09 20.97 15.32
C LEU A 270 20.28 22.33 14.62
N ASP A 271 20.19 23.43 15.37
CA ASP A 271 20.36 24.80 14.87
C ASP A 271 21.73 25.44 15.21
N GLU A 272 22.69 24.67 15.76
CA GLU A 272 24.13 25.02 15.84
C GLU A 272 24.95 24.30 14.76
#